data_AF-A0A3D5DNA4-F1
#
_entry.id   AF-A0A3D5DNA4-F1
#
_cell.length_a   1.000
_cell.length_b   1.000
_cell.length_c   1.000
_cell.angle_alpha   90.00
_cell.angle_beta   90.00
_cell.angle_gamma   90.00
#
_symmetry.space_group_name_H-M   'P 1'
#
loop_
_entity.id
_entity.type
_entity.pdbx_description
1 polymer ?
#
loop_
_entity_poly.entity_id
_entity_poly.type
_entity_poly.pdbx_seq_one_letter_code
_entity_poly.pdbx_strand_id
1 'polypeptide(L)'
;MERLCEGALSAEEAARPILDRLGLGDDIAADWIWVCLLTLWQRWWPGRVRMELLDDKIQAGYAEDAENNTHRAAAIWLDAWSDVLRLCDAAGIGSIREFDDRFPMTQSLFNWSQDLEMALHNAGLDDRKMLLALIGFCEESLRRFPREDQLMTENRRRALAGAYFDAGMTEKAEGLFRSWLDADPGWGWG
;
A
#
# COMPACT_ATOMS: atom_id res chain seq x y z
N MET A 1 -15.03 24.26 7.98
CA MET A 1 -14.98 23.04 7.14
C MET A 1 -13.60 22.89 6.53
N GLU A 2 -13.17 23.80 5.66
CA GLU A 2 -11.83 23.75 5.03
C GLU A 2 -10.68 23.59 6.05
N ARG A 3 -10.61 24.45 7.08
CA ARG A 3 -9.62 24.32 8.17
C ARG A 3 -9.67 23.01 8.98
N LEU A 4 -10.83 22.35 9.05
CA LEU A 4 -10.95 21.05 9.75
C LEU A 4 -10.34 19.92 8.91
N CYS A 5 -10.36 20.09 7.59
CA CYS A 5 -9.82 19.14 6.62
C CYS A 5 -8.31 19.37 6.37
N GLU A 6 -7.77 20.54 6.71
CA GLU A 6 -6.39 20.87 6.30
C GLU A 6 -5.32 19.94 6.92
N GLY A 7 -5.55 19.40 8.12
CA GLY A 7 -4.61 18.53 8.82
C GLY A 7 -5.02 17.05 8.92
N ALA A 8 -6.24 16.69 8.52
CA ALA A 8 -6.74 15.33 8.67
C ALA A 8 -6.35 14.43 7.48
N LEU A 9 -6.18 13.14 7.76
CA LEU A 9 -5.76 12.10 6.81
C LEU A 9 -6.91 11.17 6.40
N SER A 10 -8.03 11.25 7.10
CA SER A 10 -9.31 10.63 6.72
C SER A 10 -10.45 11.63 6.83
N ALA A 11 -11.55 11.36 6.13
CA ALA A 11 -12.78 12.13 6.29
C ALA A 11 -13.44 11.85 7.65
N GLU A 12 -13.27 10.65 8.21
CA GLU A 12 -13.69 10.34 9.59
C GLU A 12 -13.03 11.29 10.62
N GLU A 13 -11.72 11.51 10.52
CA GLU A 13 -10.98 12.40 11.41
C GLU A 13 -11.48 13.84 11.34
N ALA A 14 -11.78 14.33 10.13
CA ALA A 14 -12.33 15.66 9.97
C ALA A 14 -13.81 15.76 10.40
N ALA A 15 -14.55 14.65 10.36
CA ALA A 15 -15.93 14.57 10.80
C ALA A 15 -16.05 14.57 12.33
N ARG A 16 -15.11 13.92 13.04
CA ARG A 16 -15.18 13.72 14.50
C ARG A 16 -15.52 15.00 15.30
N PRO A 17 -14.86 16.16 15.10
CA PRO A 17 -15.22 17.38 15.84
C PRO A 17 -16.64 17.89 15.58
N ILE A 18 -17.20 17.60 14.40
CA ILE A 18 -18.56 17.97 14.02
C ILE A 18 -19.55 17.02 14.68
N LEU A 19 -19.28 15.71 14.62
CA LEU A 19 -20.12 14.67 15.22
C LEU A 19 -20.21 14.83 16.73
N ASP A 20 -19.07 15.05 17.41
CA ASP A 20 -19.01 15.26 18.86
C ASP A 20 -19.85 16.47 19.28
N ARG A 21 -19.79 17.57 18.51
CA ARG A 21 -20.55 18.79 18.78
C ARG A 21 -22.05 18.61 18.57
N LEU A 22 -22.44 17.70 17.67
CA LEU A 22 -23.84 17.41 17.36
C LEU A 22 -24.42 16.25 18.18
N GLY A 23 -23.58 15.48 18.89
CA GLY A 23 -24.00 14.32 19.67
C GLY A 23 -24.46 13.14 18.80
N LEU A 24 -23.93 13.02 17.57
CA LEU A 24 -24.40 12.07 16.55
C LEU A 24 -23.50 10.84 16.44
N GLY A 25 -23.30 10.10 17.54
CA GLY A 25 -22.34 8.98 17.63
C GLY A 25 -22.42 7.98 16.46
N ASP A 26 -23.47 7.16 16.42
CA ASP A 26 -23.73 6.15 15.37
C ASP A 26 -25.05 6.44 14.61
N ASP A 27 -25.36 7.73 14.44
CA ASP A 27 -26.57 8.15 13.72
C ASP A 27 -26.34 8.06 12.19
N ILE A 28 -27.35 7.69 11.40
CA ILE A 28 -27.33 7.78 9.93
C ILE A 28 -26.89 9.17 9.44
N ALA A 29 -27.19 10.22 10.20
CA ALA A 29 -26.71 11.58 9.92
C ALA A 29 -25.17 11.69 9.94
N ALA A 30 -24.48 10.87 10.74
CA ALA A 30 -23.03 10.80 10.78
C ALA A 30 -22.44 10.27 9.46
N ASP A 31 -23.03 9.21 8.90
CA ASP A 31 -22.65 8.65 7.61
C ASP A 31 -22.79 9.69 6.49
N TRP A 32 -23.89 10.44 6.48
CA TRP A 32 -24.09 11.52 5.50
C TRP A 32 -23.07 12.65 5.65
N ILE A 33 -22.72 13.04 6.89
CA ILE A 33 -21.67 14.04 7.14
C ILE A 33 -20.33 13.55 6.60
N TRP A 34 -20.00 12.28 6.78
CA TRP A 34 -18.79 11.66 6.25
C TRP A 34 -18.77 11.70 4.72
N VAL A 35 -19.82 11.21 4.04
CA VAL A 35 -19.91 11.21 2.57
C VAL A 35 -19.81 12.63 2.01
N CYS A 36 -20.49 13.60 2.63
CA CYS A 36 -20.41 15.00 2.24
C CYS A 36 -18.98 15.55 2.39
N LEU A 37 -18.31 15.24 3.50
CA LEU A 37 -16.93 15.65 3.74
C LEU A 37 -15.99 15.05 2.71
N LEU A 38 -16.08 13.75 2.45
CA LEU A 38 -15.25 13.07 1.44
C LEU A 38 -15.42 13.72 0.06
N THR A 39 -16.66 13.97 -0.35
CA THR A 39 -16.99 14.60 -1.64
C THR A 39 -16.47 16.05 -1.73
N LEU A 40 -16.69 16.86 -0.70
CA LEU A 40 -16.21 18.25 -0.66
C LEU A 40 -14.69 18.32 -0.66
N TRP A 41 -14.04 17.37 0.01
CA TRP A 41 -12.59 17.31 0.10
C TRP A 41 -11.93 17.01 -1.23
N GLN A 42 -12.43 16.00 -1.96
CA GLN A 42 -11.95 15.67 -3.29
C GLN A 42 -11.99 16.90 -4.21
N ARG A 43 -13.00 17.75 -4.05
CA ARG A 43 -13.14 19.00 -4.81
C ARG A 43 -12.16 20.08 -4.36
N TRP A 44 -11.90 20.22 -3.06
CA TRP A 44 -11.01 21.26 -2.53
C TRP A 44 -9.52 20.92 -2.69
N TRP A 45 -9.15 19.65 -2.56
CA TRP A 45 -7.75 19.19 -2.65
C TRP A 45 -7.64 17.87 -3.42
N PRO A 46 -7.82 17.88 -4.76
CA PRO A 46 -7.80 16.67 -5.57
C PRO A 46 -6.45 15.92 -5.56
N GLY A 47 -5.35 16.59 -5.19
CA GLY A 47 -4.02 15.97 -5.10
C GLY A 47 -3.62 15.46 -3.72
N ARG A 48 -4.49 15.54 -2.70
CA ARG A 48 -4.17 15.07 -1.35
C ARG A 48 -4.70 13.66 -1.14
N VAL A 49 -3.80 12.76 -0.75
CA VAL A 49 -4.12 11.37 -0.42
C VAL A 49 -4.91 11.28 0.87
N ARG A 50 -5.91 10.40 0.90
CA ARG A 50 -6.76 10.11 2.04
C ARG A 50 -6.96 8.62 2.18
N MET A 51 -7.18 8.18 3.42
CA MET A 51 -7.35 6.77 3.74
C MET A 51 -8.51 6.17 2.95
N GLU A 52 -9.67 6.82 2.87
CA GLU A 52 -10.84 6.29 2.17
C GLU A 52 -10.62 6.17 0.65
N LEU A 53 -9.92 7.14 0.05
CA LEU A 53 -9.57 7.10 -1.38
C LEU A 53 -8.55 6.00 -1.69
N LEU A 54 -7.63 5.76 -0.77
CA LEU A 54 -6.71 4.63 -0.86
C LEU A 54 -7.48 3.31 -0.78
N ASP A 55 -8.38 3.16 0.20
CA ASP A 55 -9.18 1.94 0.38
C ASP A 55 -10.06 1.66 -0.85
N ASP A 56 -10.75 2.68 -1.38
CA ASP A 56 -11.52 2.58 -2.64
C ASP A 56 -10.65 2.11 -3.81
N LYS A 57 -9.42 2.64 -3.91
CA LYS A 57 -8.48 2.25 -4.97
C LYS A 57 -7.99 0.81 -4.80
N ILE A 58 -7.74 0.38 -3.57
CA ILE A 58 -7.41 -1.01 -3.24
C ILE A 58 -8.56 -1.94 -3.67
N GLN A 59 -9.81 -1.60 -3.32
CA GLN A 59 -10.99 -2.38 -3.72
C GLN A 59 -11.18 -2.40 -5.25
N ALA A 60 -10.92 -1.28 -5.93
CA ALA A 60 -10.96 -1.24 -7.39
C ALA A 60 -9.97 -2.21 -8.05
N GLY A 61 -8.77 -2.37 -7.47
CA GLY A 61 -7.82 -3.36 -7.97
C GLY A 61 -8.28 -4.80 -7.72
N TYR A 62 -8.92 -5.11 -6.57
CA TYR A 62 -9.53 -6.43 -6.36
C TYR A 62 -10.67 -6.71 -7.35
N ALA A 63 -11.46 -5.70 -7.71
CA ALA A 63 -12.50 -5.84 -8.72
C ALA A 63 -11.92 -6.20 -10.11
N GLU A 64 -10.78 -5.60 -10.47
CA GLU A 64 -10.08 -5.97 -11.72
C GLU A 64 -9.45 -7.36 -11.64
N ASP A 65 -8.87 -7.74 -10.51
CA ASP A 65 -8.27 -9.06 -10.31
C ASP A 65 -9.32 -10.18 -10.36
N ALA A 66 -10.50 -9.96 -9.78
CA ALA A 66 -11.63 -10.89 -9.85
C ALA A 66 -12.10 -11.16 -11.30
N GLU A 67 -11.93 -10.18 -12.19
CA GLU A 67 -12.21 -10.30 -13.62
C GLU A 67 -11.01 -10.83 -14.43
N ASN A 68 -9.92 -11.26 -13.76
CA ASN A 68 -8.65 -11.69 -14.33
C ASN A 68 -7.92 -10.60 -15.15
N ASN A 69 -8.18 -9.31 -14.87
CA ASN A 69 -7.49 -8.19 -15.50
C ASN A 69 -6.18 -7.88 -14.75
N THR A 70 -5.29 -8.86 -14.62
CA THR A 70 -4.09 -8.80 -13.77
C THR A 70 -3.22 -7.56 -14.02
N HIS A 71 -2.99 -7.19 -15.29
CA HIS A 71 -2.23 -5.98 -15.65
C HIS A 71 -2.86 -4.69 -15.10
N ARG A 72 -4.20 -4.63 -15.13
CA ARG A 72 -4.93 -3.46 -14.67
C ARG A 72 -5.00 -3.41 -13.14
N ALA A 73 -5.21 -4.56 -12.50
CA ALA A 73 -5.12 -4.69 -11.04
C ALA A 73 -3.74 -4.24 -10.54
N ALA A 74 -2.66 -4.76 -11.14
CA ALA A 74 -1.28 -4.41 -10.80
C ALA A 74 -1.01 -2.90 -10.95
N ALA A 75 -1.47 -2.28 -12.05
CA ALA A 75 -1.30 -0.85 -12.28
C ALA A 75 -2.06 0.00 -11.24
N ILE A 76 -3.31 -0.36 -10.91
CA ILE A 76 -4.11 0.34 -9.90
C ILE A 76 -3.46 0.22 -8.52
N TRP A 77 -3.05 -0.99 -8.14
CA TRP A 77 -2.43 -1.21 -6.84
C TRP A 77 -1.03 -0.58 -6.72
N LEU A 78 -0.26 -0.48 -7.80
CA LEU A 78 0.99 0.26 -7.80
C LEU A 78 0.79 1.76 -7.57
N ASP A 79 -0.28 2.33 -8.15
CA ASP A 79 -0.69 3.71 -7.87
C ASP A 79 -1.20 3.86 -6.41
N ALA A 80 -1.92 2.87 -5.89
CA ALA A 80 -2.31 2.82 -4.47
C ALA A 80 -1.11 2.74 -3.53
N TRP A 81 -0.05 2.03 -3.90
CA TRP A 81 1.18 1.97 -3.11
C TRP A 81 1.84 3.36 -2.96
N SER A 82 1.82 4.17 -4.01
CA SER A 82 2.31 5.55 -3.93
C SER A 82 1.52 6.39 -2.92
N ASP A 83 0.23 6.12 -2.77
CA ASP A 83 -0.64 6.76 -1.79
C ASP A 83 -0.37 6.26 -0.35
N VAL A 84 -0.09 4.97 -0.16
CA VAL A 84 0.40 4.43 1.11
C VAL A 84 1.66 5.19 1.57
N LEU A 85 2.66 5.34 0.69
CA LEU A 85 3.90 6.03 1.04
C LEU A 85 3.67 7.48 1.47
N ARG A 86 2.78 8.20 0.78
CA ARG A 86 2.40 9.58 1.13
C ARG A 86 1.68 9.67 2.47
N LEU A 87 0.80 8.71 2.78
CA LEU A 87 0.16 8.63 4.10
C LEU A 87 1.18 8.29 5.19
N CYS A 88 2.13 7.40 4.92
CA CYS A 88 3.22 7.10 5.85
C CYS A 88 4.06 8.34 6.15
N ASP A 89 4.41 9.14 5.13
CA ASP A 89 5.15 10.38 5.30
C ASP A 89 4.36 11.40 6.13
N ALA A 90 3.07 11.56 5.83
CA ALA A 90 2.21 12.52 6.51
C ALA A 90 1.94 12.15 7.99
N ALA A 91 1.85 10.85 8.28
CA ALA A 91 1.58 10.34 9.62
C ALA A 91 2.84 9.99 10.43
N GLY A 92 4.03 10.04 9.82
CA GLY A 92 5.28 9.63 10.46
C GLY A 92 5.38 8.13 10.73
N ILE A 93 4.76 7.30 9.89
CA ILE A 93 4.69 5.84 10.02
C ILE A 93 5.95 5.19 9.42
N GLY A 94 6.50 4.21 10.15
CA GLY A 94 7.74 3.52 9.81
C GLY A 94 7.61 2.00 9.67
N SER A 95 6.40 1.44 9.82
CA SER A 95 6.10 0.02 9.62
C SER A 95 4.69 -0.19 9.05
N ILE A 96 4.48 -1.33 8.39
CA ILE A 96 3.18 -1.80 7.92
C ILE A 96 2.22 -1.99 9.09
N ARG A 97 2.71 -2.54 10.21
CA ARG A 97 1.90 -2.70 11.42
C ARG A 97 1.39 -1.36 11.96
N GLU A 98 2.26 -0.37 12.08
CA GLU A 98 1.84 0.98 12.50
C GLU A 98 0.82 1.59 11.54
N PHE A 99 0.91 1.27 10.24
CA PHE A 99 -0.10 1.68 9.26
C PHE A 99 -1.45 1.04 9.54
N ASP A 100 -1.48 -0.29 9.68
CA ASP A 100 -2.71 -1.04 9.94
C ASP A 100 -3.35 -0.66 11.28
N ASP A 101 -2.54 -0.41 12.30
CA ASP A 101 -3.03 0.07 13.61
C ASP A 101 -3.64 1.49 13.50
N ARG A 102 -3.15 2.32 12.58
CA ARG A 102 -3.56 3.72 12.43
C ARG A 102 -4.74 3.92 11.49
N PHE A 103 -4.80 3.13 10.42
CA PHE A 103 -5.74 3.28 9.31
C PHE A 103 -6.56 2.00 9.17
N PRO A 104 -7.80 1.97 9.68
CA PRO A 104 -8.68 0.82 9.52
C PRO A 104 -9.21 0.79 8.08
N MET A 105 -8.47 0.12 7.20
CA MET A 105 -8.88 -0.15 5.81
C MET A 105 -9.69 -1.45 5.72
N THR A 106 -10.39 -1.64 4.61
CA THR A 106 -11.10 -2.90 4.32
C THR A 106 -10.14 -4.08 4.27
N GLN A 107 -8.93 -3.85 3.76
CA GLN A 107 -7.85 -4.83 3.72
C GLN A 107 -6.69 -4.36 4.59
N SER A 108 -6.08 -5.27 5.34
CA SER A 108 -4.80 -5.00 6.00
C SER A 108 -3.73 -4.75 4.94
N LEU A 109 -2.92 -3.71 5.15
CA LEU A 109 -1.76 -3.36 4.33
C LEU A 109 -0.78 -4.52 4.27
N PHE A 110 -0.61 -5.28 5.35
CA PHE A 110 0.20 -6.50 5.37
C PHE A 110 -0.23 -7.46 4.26
N ASN A 111 -1.51 -7.88 4.28
CA ASN A 111 -2.03 -8.84 3.31
C ASN A 111 -2.03 -8.26 1.89
N TRP A 112 -2.58 -7.06 1.71
CA TRP A 112 -2.70 -6.46 0.39
C TRP A 112 -1.35 -6.16 -0.26
N SER A 113 -0.30 -5.82 0.50
CA SER A 113 1.02 -5.60 -0.07
C SER A 113 1.62 -6.86 -0.70
N GLN A 114 1.25 -8.05 -0.20
CA GLN A 114 1.62 -9.33 -0.80
C GLN A 114 0.80 -9.63 -2.07
N ASP A 115 -0.49 -9.26 -2.08
CA ASP A 115 -1.33 -9.39 -3.27
C ASP A 115 -0.82 -8.48 -4.40
N LEU A 116 -0.40 -7.26 -4.08
CA LEU A 116 0.27 -6.37 -5.02
C LEU A 116 1.57 -6.99 -5.57
N GLU A 117 2.42 -7.54 -4.69
CA GLU A 117 3.65 -8.23 -5.09
C GLU A 117 3.37 -9.33 -6.11
N MET A 118 2.38 -10.18 -5.81
CA MET A 118 1.96 -11.29 -6.66
C MET A 118 1.36 -10.81 -7.99
N ALA A 119 0.51 -9.77 -7.98
CA ALA A 119 -0.05 -9.21 -9.20
C ALA A 119 1.01 -8.60 -10.11
N LEU A 120 1.99 -7.88 -9.54
CA LEU A 120 3.14 -7.35 -10.30
C LEU A 120 4.01 -8.46 -10.87
N HIS A 121 4.24 -9.54 -10.11
CA HIS A 121 4.98 -10.70 -10.59
C HIS A 121 4.26 -11.37 -11.77
N ASN A 122 2.97 -11.67 -11.61
CA ASN A 122 2.15 -12.31 -12.64
C ASN A 122 2.05 -11.47 -13.92
N ALA A 123 1.77 -10.17 -13.81
CA ALA A 123 1.79 -9.25 -14.95
C ALA A 123 3.21 -9.07 -15.52
N GLY A 124 4.24 -9.29 -14.71
CA GLY A 124 5.63 -9.23 -15.11
C GLY A 124 6.08 -10.36 -16.03
N LEU A 125 5.41 -11.51 -15.99
CA LEU A 125 5.78 -12.67 -16.82
C LEU A 125 5.75 -12.37 -18.32
N ASP A 126 4.90 -11.45 -18.76
CA ASP A 126 4.79 -11.00 -20.15
C ASP A 126 5.00 -9.49 -20.36
N ASP A 127 4.98 -8.66 -19.30
CA ASP A 127 5.37 -7.24 -19.37
C ASP A 127 6.58 -6.92 -18.46
N ARG A 128 7.73 -6.72 -19.10
CA ARG A 128 8.96 -6.32 -18.40
C ARG A 128 8.83 -5.03 -17.60
N LYS A 129 7.94 -4.10 -17.95
CA LYS A 129 7.70 -2.90 -17.14
C LYS A 129 7.13 -3.24 -15.78
N MET A 130 6.25 -4.25 -15.70
CA MET A 130 5.69 -4.72 -14.44
C MET A 130 6.74 -5.44 -13.59
N LEU A 131 7.67 -6.20 -14.19
CA LEU A 131 8.83 -6.73 -13.46
C LEU A 131 9.71 -5.63 -12.86
N LEU A 132 9.99 -4.56 -13.63
CA LEU A 132 10.76 -3.42 -13.12
C LEU A 132 10.01 -2.67 -12.02
N ALA A 133 8.68 -2.60 -12.11
CA ALA A 133 7.84 -2.05 -11.04
C ALA A 133 7.87 -2.92 -9.78
N LEU A 134 7.83 -4.25 -9.91
CA LEU A 134 8.02 -5.20 -8.80
C LEU A 134 9.35 -4.96 -8.08
N ILE A 135 10.44 -4.83 -8.85
CA ILE A 135 11.77 -4.51 -8.29
C ILE A 135 11.71 -3.22 -7.48
N GLY A 136 11.18 -2.14 -8.07
CA GLY A 136 11.09 -0.84 -7.41
C GLY A 136 10.22 -0.87 -6.14
N PHE A 137 9.09 -1.56 -6.20
CA PHE A 137 8.20 -1.80 -5.05
C PHE A 137 8.93 -2.54 -3.92
N CYS A 138 9.67 -3.60 -4.25
CA CYS A 138 10.38 -4.38 -3.25
C CYS A 138 11.55 -3.64 -2.62
N GLU A 139 12.35 -2.94 -3.42
CA GLU A 139 13.45 -2.11 -2.90
C GLU A 139 12.92 -0.99 -1.99
N GLU A 140 11.86 -0.30 -2.41
CA GLU A 140 11.26 0.77 -1.63
C GLU A 140 10.68 0.26 -0.32
N SER A 141 9.98 -0.87 -0.33
CA SER A 141 9.42 -1.45 0.90
C SER A 141 10.50 -1.90 1.88
N LEU A 142 11.55 -2.60 1.41
CA LEU A 142 12.66 -3.01 2.27
C LEU A 142 13.40 -1.81 2.87
N ARG A 143 13.52 -0.72 2.11
CA ARG A 143 14.14 0.53 2.56
C ARG A 143 13.26 1.27 3.57
N ARG A 144 11.96 1.35 3.31
CA ARG A 144 10.99 2.14 4.10
C ARG A 144 10.60 1.45 5.39
N PHE A 145 10.54 0.12 5.39
CA PHE A 145 10.11 -0.70 6.51
C PHE A 145 11.20 -1.70 6.93
N PRO A 146 12.38 -1.23 7.40
CA PRO A 146 13.53 -2.10 7.68
C PRO A 146 13.38 -2.99 8.92
N ARG A 147 12.26 -2.86 9.64
CA ARG A 147 11.97 -3.57 10.90
C ARG A 147 10.66 -4.33 10.86
N GLU A 148 10.16 -4.65 9.66
CA GLU A 148 9.07 -5.60 9.53
C GLU A 148 9.44 -6.94 10.15
N ASP A 149 8.43 -7.77 10.41
CA ASP A 149 8.69 -9.11 10.86
C ASP A 149 9.55 -9.87 9.82
N GLN A 150 10.25 -10.88 10.33
CA GLN A 150 11.22 -11.63 9.54
C GLN A 150 10.55 -12.30 8.33
N LEU A 151 9.33 -12.82 8.47
CA LEU A 151 8.66 -13.50 7.37
C LEU A 151 8.36 -12.54 6.22
N MET A 152 7.82 -11.35 6.51
CA MET A 152 7.57 -10.32 5.50
C MET A 152 8.87 -9.86 4.83
N THR A 153 9.91 -9.61 5.63
CA THR A 153 11.22 -9.20 5.12
C THR A 153 11.80 -10.24 4.17
N GLU A 154 11.77 -11.52 4.54
CA GLU A 154 12.32 -12.59 3.71
C GLU A 154 11.49 -12.90 2.47
N ASN A 155 10.15 -12.83 2.56
CA ASN A 155 9.29 -12.93 1.38
C ASN A 155 9.62 -11.83 0.37
N ARG A 156 9.80 -10.59 0.85
CA ARG A 156 10.11 -9.45 -0.01
C ARG A 156 11.49 -9.55 -0.66
N ARG A 157 12.49 -10.01 0.10
CA ARG A 157 13.84 -10.29 -0.42
C ARG A 157 13.81 -11.33 -1.53
N ARG A 158 13.12 -12.45 -1.29
CA ARG A 158 12.95 -13.51 -2.29
C ARG A 158 12.27 -13.00 -3.56
N ALA A 159 11.19 -12.23 -3.41
CA ALA A 159 10.48 -11.64 -4.55
C ALA A 159 11.38 -10.67 -5.35
N LEU A 160 12.18 -9.85 -4.65
CA LEU A 160 13.14 -8.93 -5.29
C LEU A 160 14.19 -9.68 -6.12
N ALA A 161 14.83 -10.70 -5.53
CA ALA A 161 15.86 -11.46 -6.24
C ALA A 161 15.27 -12.28 -7.40
N GLY A 162 14.09 -12.87 -7.22
CA GLY A 162 13.34 -13.53 -8.29
C GLY A 162 13.02 -12.57 -9.44
N ALA A 163 12.52 -11.37 -9.13
CA ALA A 163 12.22 -10.36 -10.14
C ALA A 163 13.47 -9.89 -10.90
N TYR A 164 14.62 -9.77 -10.23
CA TYR A 164 15.90 -9.49 -10.91
C TYR A 164 16.31 -10.62 -11.86
N PHE A 165 16.13 -11.87 -11.45
CA PHE A 165 16.41 -13.03 -12.29
C PHE A 165 15.49 -13.05 -13.53
N ASP A 166 14.18 -12.88 -13.33
CA ASP A 166 13.17 -12.85 -14.40
C ASP A 166 13.41 -11.67 -15.36
N ALA A 167 13.96 -10.55 -14.86
CA ALA A 167 14.41 -9.43 -15.67
C ALA A 167 15.78 -9.69 -16.37
N GLY A 168 16.35 -10.88 -16.31
CA GLY A 168 17.65 -11.21 -16.91
C GLY A 168 18.84 -10.49 -16.29
N MET A 169 18.67 -9.94 -15.07
CA MET A 169 19.73 -9.30 -14.29
C MET A 169 20.34 -10.31 -13.31
N THR A 170 20.72 -11.48 -13.82
CA THR A 170 21.12 -12.66 -13.03
C THR A 170 22.25 -12.38 -12.06
N GLU A 171 23.28 -11.62 -12.46
CA GLU A 171 24.38 -11.26 -11.56
C GLU A 171 23.91 -10.49 -10.31
N LYS A 172 22.90 -9.62 -10.47
CA LYS A 172 22.33 -8.87 -9.35
C LYS A 172 21.48 -9.77 -8.45
N ALA A 173 20.70 -10.68 -9.04
CA ALA A 173 19.94 -11.68 -8.28
C ALA A 173 20.87 -12.58 -7.45
N GLU A 174 21.90 -13.16 -8.08
CA GLU A 174 22.88 -14.02 -7.40
C GLU A 174 23.65 -13.28 -6.30
N GLY A 175 24.01 -12.02 -6.54
CA GLY A 175 24.66 -11.17 -5.56
C GLY A 175 23.80 -10.96 -4.31
N LEU A 176 22.49 -10.74 -4.49
CA LEU A 176 21.54 -10.62 -3.37
C LEU A 176 21.42 -11.92 -2.58
N PHE A 177 21.15 -13.05 -3.26
CA PHE A 177 21.06 -14.36 -2.61
C PHE A 177 22.32 -14.68 -1.80
N ARG A 178 23.51 -14.47 -2.39
CA ARG A 178 24.79 -14.68 -1.69
C ARG A 178 24.91 -13.79 -0.47
N SER A 179 24.60 -12.49 -0.59
CA SER A 179 24.71 -11.55 0.53
C SER A 179 23.80 -11.92 1.71
N TRP A 180 22.61 -12.48 1.43
CA TRP A 180 21.68 -12.90 2.46
C TRP A 180 22.06 -14.24 3.08
N LEU A 181 22.54 -15.21 2.28
CA LEU A 181 23.10 -16.47 2.79
C LEU A 181 24.37 -16.26 3.62
N ASP A 182 25.23 -15.29 3.26
CA ASP A 182 26.41 -14.94 4.05
C ASP A 182 26.00 -14.35 5.42
N ALA A 183 24.88 -13.63 5.48
CA ALA A 183 24.34 -13.05 6.71
C ALA A 183 23.56 -14.07 7.57
N ASP A 184 22.83 -15.00 6.94
CA ASP A 184 22.13 -16.11 7.57
C ASP A 184 22.28 -17.40 6.72
N PRO A 185 23.29 -18.23 7.01
CA PRO A 185 23.49 -19.49 6.30
C PRO A 185 22.37 -20.52 6.48
N GLY A 186 21.49 -20.32 7.46
CA GLY A 186 20.32 -21.16 7.71
C GLY A 186 19.07 -20.72 6.94
N TRP A 187 19.16 -19.69 6.11
CA TRP A 187 18.02 -19.15 5.38
C TRP A 187 17.49 -20.17 4.36
N GLY A 188 16.27 -20.66 4.60
CA GLY A 188 15.70 -21.79 3.85
C GLY A 188 15.27 -21.51 2.41
N TRP A 189 15.52 -20.31 1.88
CA TRP A 189 15.14 -19.90 0.52
C TRP A 189 16.34 -19.62 -0.41
N GLY A 190 17.57 -19.80 0.09
CA GLY A 190 18.81 -19.61 -0.68
C GLY A 190 19.49 -20.92 -1.06
#